data_AF-A0A4U0WZU2-F1
#
_entry.id   AF-A0A4U0WZU2-F1
#
_cell.length_a   1.000
_cell.length_b   1.000
_cell.length_c   1.000
_cell.angle_alpha   90.00
_cell.angle_beta   90.00
_cell.angle_gamma   90.00
#
_symmetry.space_group_name_H-M   'P 1'
#
loop_
_entity.id
_entity.type
_entity.pdbx_description
1 polymer ?
#
loop_
_entity_poly.entity_id
_entity_poly.type
_entity_poly.pdbx_seq_one_letter_code
_entity_poly.pdbx_strand_id
1 'polypeptide(L)'
;MADRLTQLQDAIDNQLTLMYASINYIKTRHPYGEIPGQPSQAPPPAPIPAPPQPAPSQSLTNGDAPPSQPNGPAQPAAPPQAARAPEQQPDQRDGSPPPERPDTFNAALHELARDLVLQEQQIELLINSLPGLGNSEASQERRMRELDAELREVERERAEAEEERERMVDALGEVLAGTRRVH
;
A
#
# COMPACT_ATOMS: atom_id res chain seq x y z
N MET A 1 1.72 -19.23 -19.00
CA MET A 1 1.38 -17.87 -18.51
C MET A 1 -0.10 -17.60 -18.78
N ALA A 2 -1.01 -18.21 -18.01
CA ALA A 2 -2.46 -17.97 -18.16
C ALA A 2 -2.97 -16.78 -17.30
N ASP A 3 -2.12 -16.30 -16.39
CA ASP A 3 -2.46 -15.37 -15.32
C ASP A 3 -2.76 -13.91 -15.75
N ARG A 4 -2.74 -13.62 -17.05
CA ARG A 4 -3.08 -12.27 -17.56
C ARG A 4 -4.55 -11.92 -17.34
N LEU A 5 -5.45 -12.91 -17.37
CA LEU A 5 -6.87 -12.68 -17.11
C LEU A 5 -7.14 -12.45 -15.61
N THR A 6 -6.39 -13.10 -14.71
CA THR A 6 -6.42 -12.81 -13.26
C THR A 6 -5.93 -11.39 -13.00
N GLN A 7 -4.74 -11.05 -13.53
CA GLN A 7 -4.15 -9.72 -13.38
C GLN A 7 -5.05 -8.58 -13.90
N LEU A 8 -5.86 -8.84 -14.93
CA LEU A 8 -6.85 -7.89 -15.42
C LEU A 8 -8.03 -7.71 -14.45
N GLN A 9 -8.50 -8.79 -13.82
CA GLN A 9 -9.52 -8.71 -12.75
C GLN A 9 -8.98 -7.93 -11.55
N ASP A 10 -7.79 -8.28 -11.05
CA ASP A 10 -7.13 -7.58 -9.94
C ASP A 10 -6.92 -6.08 -10.24
N ALA A 11 -6.55 -5.74 -11.48
CA ALA A 11 -6.35 -4.36 -11.91
C ALA A 11 -7.67 -3.54 -11.92
N ILE A 12 -8.79 -4.16 -12.34
CA ILE A 12 -10.12 -3.53 -12.35
C ILE A 12 -10.65 -3.38 -10.91
N ASP A 13 -10.48 -4.39 -10.05
CA ASP A 13 -10.90 -4.32 -8.65
C ASP A 13 -10.12 -3.26 -7.86
N ASN A 14 -8.81 -3.13 -8.12
CA ASN A 14 -7.99 -2.04 -7.59
C ASN A 14 -8.44 -0.67 -8.11
N GLN A 15 -8.80 -0.56 -9.39
CA GLN A 15 -9.31 0.68 -9.98
C GLN A 15 -10.64 1.10 -9.35
N LEU A 16 -11.59 0.18 -9.16
CA LEU A 16 -12.86 0.42 -8.49
C LEU A 16 -12.66 0.86 -7.03
N THR A 17 -11.68 0.25 -6.34
CA THR A 17 -11.28 0.64 -4.98
C THR A 17 -10.74 2.08 -4.95
N LEU A 18 -9.88 2.45 -5.91
CA LEU A 18 -9.34 3.81 -6.04
C LEU A 18 -10.44 4.84 -6.39
N MET A 19 -11.40 4.48 -7.24
CA MET A 19 -12.58 5.33 -7.54
C MET A 19 -13.47 5.55 -6.29
N TYR A 20 -13.72 4.51 -5.50
CA TYR A 20 -14.47 4.68 -4.26
C TYR A 20 -13.72 5.54 -3.24
N ALA A 21 -12.42 5.27 -3.07
CA ALA A 21 -11.55 6.03 -2.17
C ALA A 21 -11.48 7.51 -2.57
N SER A 22 -11.42 7.82 -3.87
CA SER A 22 -11.37 9.20 -4.37
C SER A 22 -12.64 9.99 -4.06
N ILE A 23 -13.81 9.42 -4.34
CA ILE A 23 -15.10 10.04 -4.05
C ILE A 23 -15.26 10.24 -2.55
N ASN A 24 -14.82 9.29 -1.72
CA ASN A 24 -14.87 9.42 -0.27
C ASN A 24 -13.87 10.47 0.27
N TYR A 25 -12.66 10.56 -0.31
CA TYR A 25 -11.69 11.61 0.00
C TYR A 25 -12.24 12.99 -0.35
N ILE A 26 -12.79 13.18 -1.56
CA ILE A 26 -13.48 14.41 -1.97
C ILE A 26 -14.60 14.76 -0.98
N LYS A 27 -15.46 13.80 -0.64
CA LYS A 27 -16.60 14.01 0.26
C LYS A 27 -16.18 14.40 1.68
N THR A 28 -15.05 13.90 2.18
CA THR A 28 -14.64 14.07 3.60
C THR A 28 -13.57 15.13 3.83
N ARG A 29 -12.76 15.46 2.81
CA ARG A 29 -11.60 16.36 2.94
C ARG A 29 -11.72 17.69 2.21
N HIS A 30 -12.79 17.91 1.43
CA HIS A 30 -12.93 19.15 0.67
C HIS A 30 -12.80 20.40 1.56
N PRO A 31 -12.12 21.46 1.08
CA PRO A 31 -12.11 22.73 1.78
C PRO A 31 -13.51 23.36 1.80
N TYR A 32 -13.72 24.34 2.68
CA TYR A 32 -14.90 25.20 2.63
C TYR A 32 -14.78 26.17 1.46
N GLY A 33 -15.87 26.39 0.73
CA GLY A 33 -15.94 27.43 -0.30
C GLY A 33 -16.03 28.82 0.32
N GLU A 34 -15.37 29.80 -0.29
CA GLU A 34 -15.52 31.21 0.06
C GLU A 34 -16.66 31.83 -0.75
N ILE A 35 -17.62 32.47 -0.06
CA ILE A 35 -18.75 33.16 -0.69
C ILE A 35 -18.51 34.68 -0.58
N PRO A 36 -18.51 35.43 -1.71
CA PRO A 36 -18.30 36.87 -1.67
C PRO A 36 -19.22 37.59 -0.68
N GLY A 37 -18.63 38.33 0.26
CA GLY A 37 -19.36 39.09 1.28
C GLY A 37 -19.76 38.30 2.53
N GLN A 38 -19.40 37.02 2.67
CA GLN A 38 -19.59 36.25 3.90
C GLN A 38 -18.26 35.96 4.61
N PRO A 39 -18.22 35.92 5.96
CA PRO A 39 -17.06 35.45 6.69
C PRO A 39 -16.81 33.96 6.45
N SER A 40 -15.55 33.53 6.46
CA SER A 40 -15.20 32.12 6.27
C SER A 40 -15.82 31.24 7.36
N GLN A 41 -16.46 30.15 6.94
CA GLN A 41 -17.06 29.13 7.80
C GLN A 41 -16.05 28.04 8.22
N ALA A 42 -14.79 28.14 7.77
CA ALA A 42 -13.77 27.16 8.09
C ALA A 42 -13.45 27.17 9.61
N PRO A 43 -13.34 25.99 10.27
CA PRO A 43 -12.81 25.90 11.61
C PRO A 43 -11.45 26.60 11.71
N PRO A 44 -11.15 27.30 12.82
CA PRO A 44 -9.85 27.90 13.01
C PRO A 44 -8.76 26.81 12.92
N PRO A 45 -7.60 27.09 12.29
CA PRO A 45 -6.56 26.09 12.12
C PRO A 45 -6.13 25.55 13.48
N ALA A 46 -6.05 24.22 13.58
CA ALA A 46 -5.60 23.57 14.82
C ALA A 46 -4.23 24.13 15.23
N PRO A 47 -4.03 24.48 16.52
CA PRO A 47 -2.76 25.03 16.96
C PRO A 47 -1.65 24.01 16.70
N ILE A 48 -0.59 24.46 16.03
CA ILE A 48 0.59 23.65 15.75
C ILE A 48 1.14 23.16 17.12
N PRO A 49 1.35 21.86 17.33
CA PRO A 49 1.99 21.39 18.56
C PRO A 49 3.37 22.03 18.64
N ALA A 50 3.60 22.82 19.69
CA ALA A 50 4.85 23.54 19.86
C ALA A 50 6.03 22.55 19.89
N PRO A 51 7.18 22.88 19.28
CA PRO A 51 8.37 22.04 19.40
C PRO A 51 8.69 21.84 20.89
N PRO A 52 9.13 20.63 21.29
CA PRO A 52 9.34 20.31 22.69
C PRO A 52 10.36 21.28 23.29
N GLN A 53 9.90 22.09 24.25
CA GLN A 53 10.77 23.02 24.95
C GLN A 53 11.84 22.24 25.72
N PRO A 54 13.12 22.67 25.68
CA PRO A 54 14.16 22.03 26.48
C PRO A 54 13.79 22.16 27.96
N ALA A 55 13.91 21.05 28.70
CA ALA A 55 13.56 20.99 30.12
C ALA A 55 14.32 22.07 30.92
N PRO A 56 13.68 22.72 31.92
CA PRO A 56 14.32 23.77 32.69
C PRO A 56 15.53 23.20 33.46
N SER A 57 16.71 23.74 33.16
CA SER A 57 17.97 23.37 33.82
C SER A 57 17.89 23.63 35.33
N GLN A 58 17.94 22.58 36.14
CA GLN A 58 17.96 22.72 37.60
C GLN A 58 19.31 23.29 38.04
N SER A 59 19.35 24.55 38.49
CA SER A 59 20.54 25.10 39.17
C SER A 59 20.59 24.60 40.61
N LEU A 60 21.32 23.51 40.82
CA LEU A 60 21.70 23.05 42.15
C LEU A 60 22.64 24.09 42.80
N THR A 61 22.15 24.80 43.81
CA THR A 61 22.97 25.53 44.77
C THR A 61 22.77 24.91 46.15
N ASN A 62 23.87 24.63 46.85
CA ASN A 62 23.92 23.76 48.01
C ASN A 62 24.55 24.55 49.17
N GLY A 63 23.84 24.71 50.31
CA GLY A 63 24.42 25.39 51.47
C GLY A 63 23.43 25.88 52.55
N ASP A 64 23.39 25.12 53.65
CA ASP A 64 23.06 25.53 55.04
C ASP A 64 21.60 25.82 55.50
N ALA A 65 21.29 25.25 56.68
CA ALA A 65 20.05 25.33 57.47
C ALA A 65 20.22 24.52 58.79
N PRO A 66 19.30 24.58 59.79
CA PRO A 66 18.27 25.57 60.11
C PRO A 66 18.70 26.31 61.42
N PRO A 67 18.09 26.28 62.64
CA PRO A 67 16.72 25.97 63.13
C PRO A 67 15.81 27.24 63.02
N SER A 68 14.65 27.47 63.66
CA SER A 68 13.88 26.88 64.78
C SER A 68 12.37 27.09 64.57
N GLN A 69 11.52 26.22 65.15
CA GLN A 69 10.06 26.47 65.33
C GLN A 69 9.75 26.75 66.82
N PRO A 70 8.54 27.29 67.18
CA PRO A 70 7.42 26.38 67.51
C PRO A 70 5.98 26.87 67.20
N ASN A 71 5.11 25.88 66.88
CA ASN A 71 3.63 25.77 66.96
C ASN A 71 2.71 26.94 67.43
N GLY A 72 1.59 27.11 66.70
CA GLY A 72 0.33 27.75 67.15
C GLY A 72 -0.71 27.80 66.00
N PRO A 73 -2.02 27.54 66.21
CA PRO A 73 -2.91 27.10 65.13
C PRO A 73 -3.50 28.23 64.27
N ALA A 74 -3.37 28.14 62.95
CA ALA A 74 -4.05 29.00 61.98
C ALA A 74 -5.09 28.20 61.17
N GLN A 75 -6.25 28.81 60.97
CA GLN A 75 -7.37 28.27 60.18
C GLN A 75 -6.99 28.15 58.68
N PRO A 76 -7.41 27.09 57.96
CA PRO A 76 -7.38 27.11 56.51
C PRO A 76 -8.41 28.11 55.98
N ALA A 77 -7.94 29.29 55.58
CA ALA A 77 -8.74 30.24 54.81
C ALA A 77 -9.10 29.62 53.45
N ALA A 78 -10.31 29.91 52.95
CA ALA A 78 -10.76 29.40 51.66
C ALA A 78 -9.90 29.95 50.51
N PRO A 79 -9.51 29.13 49.51
CA PRO A 79 -8.91 29.65 48.28
C PRO A 79 -9.97 30.43 47.50
N PRO A 80 -9.63 31.60 46.93
CA PRO A 80 -10.55 32.34 46.08
C PRO A 80 -10.86 31.53 44.81
N GLN A 81 -12.15 31.38 44.51
CA GLN A 81 -12.62 30.70 43.32
C GLN A 81 -12.26 31.53 42.08
N ALA A 82 -11.16 31.20 41.42
CA ALA A 82 -10.97 31.56 40.02
C ALA A 82 -12.11 30.92 39.21
N ALA A 83 -12.85 31.73 38.45
CA ALA A 83 -14.06 31.29 37.79
C ALA A 83 -13.78 30.09 36.88
N ARG A 84 -14.54 29.00 37.08
CA ARG A 84 -14.61 27.90 36.11
C ARG A 84 -15.19 28.47 34.82
N ALA A 85 -14.34 28.64 33.81
CA ALA A 85 -14.83 28.76 32.44
C ALA A 85 -15.68 27.52 32.15
N PRO A 86 -16.83 27.65 31.47
CA PRO A 86 -17.67 26.50 31.19
C PRO A 86 -16.88 25.50 30.35
N GLU A 87 -16.73 24.28 30.88
CA GLU A 87 -16.31 23.12 30.09
C GLU A 87 -17.38 22.88 29.03
N GLN A 88 -17.18 23.50 27.86
CA GLN A 88 -17.92 23.18 26.66
C GLN A 88 -17.57 21.73 26.31
N GLN A 89 -18.44 20.82 26.74
CA GLN A 89 -18.43 19.44 26.28
C GLN A 89 -18.28 19.46 24.76
N PRO A 90 -17.30 18.75 24.18
CA PRO A 90 -17.21 18.64 22.74
C PRO A 90 -18.46 17.92 22.27
N ASP A 91 -19.37 18.70 21.70
CA ASP A 91 -20.54 18.22 20.99
C ASP A 91 -20.10 17.14 20.01
N GLN A 92 -20.86 16.04 19.92
CA GLN A 92 -20.46 14.83 19.19
C GLN A 92 -20.58 15.08 17.69
N ARG A 93 -19.64 15.84 17.14
CA ARG A 93 -19.51 16.08 15.70
C ARG A 93 -19.17 14.76 15.03
N ASP A 94 -19.78 14.54 13.87
CA ASP A 94 -19.57 13.38 12.99
C ASP A 94 -18.10 12.94 12.97
N GLY A 95 -17.87 11.62 13.00
CA GLY A 95 -16.54 11.00 12.94
C GLY A 95 -15.79 11.21 11.61
N SER A 96 -16.24 12.15 10.77
CA SER A 96 -15.52 12.65 9.61
C SER A 96 -14.24 13.39 10.03
N PRO A 97 -13.10 13.13 9.38
CA PRO A 97 -11.86 13.82 9.69
C PRO A 97 -11.94 15.32 9.32
N PRO A 98 -11.09 16.18 9.91
CA PRO A 98 -11.10 17.60 9.59
C PRO A 98 -10.77 17.85 8.11
N PRO A 99 -11.42 18.84 7.48
CA PRO A 99 -11.18 19.20 6.08
C PRO A 99 -9.79 19.80 5.89
N GLU A 100 -9.26 19.64 4.68
CA GLU A 100 -7.89 20.02 4.35
C GLU A 100 -7.80 21.44 3.78
N ARG A 101 -6.57 21.95 3.67
CA ARG A 101 -6.32 23.25 3.04
C ARG A 101 -6.52 23.13 1.52
N PRO A 102 -6.99 24.20 0.83
CA PRO A 102 -7.20 24.14 -0.62
C PRO A 102 -5.98 23.67 -1.41
N ASP A 103 -4.78 24.14 -1.04
CA ASP A 103 -3.53 23.77 -1.72
C ASP A 103 -3.19 22.28 -1.59
N THR A 104 -3.35 21.72 -0.39
CA THR A 104 -3.04 20.30 -0.12
C THR A 104 -4.08 19.39 -0.75
N PHE A 105 -5.36 19.77 -0.66
CA PHE A 105 -6.47 19.05 -1.29
C PHE A 105 -6.32 19.01 -2.82
N ASN A 106 -6.03 20.15 -3.46
CA ASN A 106 -5.81 20.20 -4.91
C ASN A 106 -4.59 19.39 -5.35
N ALA A 107 -3.51 19.39 -4.57
CA ALA A 107 -2.33 18.55 -4.85
C ALA A 107 -2.69 17.05 -4.80
N ALA A 108 -3.42 16.62 -3.76
CA ALA A 108 -3.89 15.25 -3.62
C ALA A 108 -4.87 14.83 -4.73
N LEU A 109 -5.76 15.72 -5.18
CA LEU A 109 -6.62 15.46 -6.34
C LEU A 109 -5.81 15.24 -7.64
N HIS A 110 -4.74 16.00 -7.86
CA HIS A 110 -3.86 15.81 -9.01
C HIS A 110 -3.05 14.51 -8.97
N GLU A 111 -2.61 14.09 -7.78
CA GLU A 111 -1.96 12.80 -7.55
C GLU A 111 -2.94 11.65 -7.85
N LEU A 112 -4.11 11.68 -7.23
CA LEU A 112 -5.14 10.65 -7.42
C LEU A 112 -5.65 10.57 -8.87
N ALA A 113 -5.78 11.70 -9.57
CA ALA A 113 -6.16 11.71 -10.98
C ALA A 113 -5.05 11.12 -11.87
N ARG A 114 -3.77 11.30 -11.52
CA ARG A 114 -2.65 10.66 -12.21
C ARG A 114 -2.70 9.14 -12.02
N ASP A 115 -2.92 8.68 -10.79
CA ASP A 115 -2.94 7.25 -10.47
C ASP A 115 -4.09 6.53 -11.18
N LEU A 116 -5.28 7.14 -11.25
CA LEU A 116 -6.40 6.62 -12.05
C LEU A 116 -6.03 6.47 -13.54
N VAL A 117 -5.37 7.47 -14.13
CA VAL A 117 -4.94 7.44 -15.54
C VAL A 117 -3.84 6.39 -15.79
N LEU A 118 -2.91 6.21 -14.84
CA LEU A 118 -1.89 5.17 -14.95
C LEU A 118 -2.50 3.76 -14.82
N GLN A 119 -3.49 3.58 -13.95
CA GLN A 119 -4.22 2.32 -13.79
C GLN A 119 -4.99 1.96 -15.07
N GLU A 120 -5.66 2.92 -15.70
CA GLU A 120 -6.32 2.74 -17.01
C GLU A 120 -5.32 2.31 -18.10
N GLN A 121 -4.17 2.98 -18.21
CA GLN A 121 -3.12 2.60 -19.17
C GLN A 121 -2.57 1.19 -18.91
N GLN A 122 -2.46 0.78 -17.65
CA GLN A 122 -2.09 -0.59 -17.28
C GLN A 122 -3.16 -1.60 -17.70
N ILE A 123 -4.44 -1.27 -17.54
CA ILE A 123 -5.58 -2.09 -17.99
C ILE A 123 -5.59 -2.22 -19.51
N GLU A 124 -5.40 -1.13 -20.26
CA GLU A 124 -5.26 -1.17 -21.73
C GLU A 124 -4.09 -2.06 -22.17
N LEU A 125 -2.92 -1.94 -21.52
CA LEU A 125 -1.76 -2.80 -21.82
C LEU A 125 -2.04 -4.27 -21.51
N LEU A 126 -2.72 -4.56 -20.39
CA LEU A 126 -3.13 -5.91 -20.02
C LEU A 126 -4.05 -6.51 -21.08
N ILE A 127 -5.11 -5.78 -21.49
CA ILE A 127 -6.06 -6.18 -22.54
C ILE A 127 -5.34 -6.47 -23.86
N ASN A 128 -4.48 -5.55 -24.31
CA ASN A 128 -3.69 -5.72 -25.54
C ASN A 128 -2.69 -6.89 -25.47
N SER A 129 -2.30 -7.32 -24.26
CA SER A 129 -1.40 -8.47 -24.02
C SER A 129 -2.13 -9.80 -23.81
N LEU A 130 -3.47 -9.84 -23.87
CA LEU A 130 -4.22 -11.07 -23.61
C LEU A 130 -3.91 -12.15 -24.67
N PRO A 131 -3.47 -13.36 -24.26
CA PRO A 131 -3.19 -14.44 -25.19
C PRO A 131 -4.48 -14.90 -25.87
N GLY A 132 -4.45 -15.07 -27.19
CA GLY A 132 -5.62 -15.47 -27.98
C GLY A 132 -6.55 -14.33 -28.40
N LEU A 133 -6.29 -13.08 -27.98
CA LEU A 133 -7.02 -11.91 -28.47
C LEU A 133 -7.00 -11.87 -30.01
N GLY A 134 -8.17 -11.75 -30.64
CA GLY A 134 -8.32 -11.73 -32.10
C GLY A 134 -8.29 -13.09 -32.82
N ASN A 135 -7.98 -14.20 -32.14
CA ASN A 135 -8.02 -15.54 -32.71
C ASN A 135 -9.38 -16.21 -32.44
N SER A 136 -10.03 -16.77 -33.47
CA SER A 136 -11.26 -17.54 -33.28
C SER A 136 -11.00 -18.88 -32.59
N GLU A 137 -11.95 -19.37 -31.81
CA GLU A 137 -11.88 -20.68 -31.14
C GLU A 137 -11.48 -21.80 -32.12
N ALA A 138 -12.09 -21.83 -33.31
CA ALA A 138 -11.77 -22.81 -34.35
C ALA A 138 -10.34 -22.71 -34.89
N SER A 139 -9.69 -21.54 -34.87
CA SER A 139 -8.26 -21.42 -35.24
C SER A 139 -7.35 -21.86 -34.08
N GLN A 140 -7.73 -21.56 -32.84
CA GLN A 140 -7.03 -22.02 -31.64
C GLN A 140 -7.09 -23.56 -31.52
N GLU A 141 -8.24 -24.17 -31.79
CA GLU A 141 -8.43 -25.62 -31.75
C GLU A 141 -7.60 -26.34 -32.83
N ARG A 142 -7.58 -25.83 -34.07
CA ARG A 142 -6.72 -26.40 -35.13
C ARG A 142 -5.26 -26.37 -34.73
N ARG A 143 -4.78 -25.21 -34.26
CA ARG A 143 -3.40 -25.04 -33.76
C ARG A 143 -3.09 -25.99 -32.61
N MET A 144 -4.06 -26.25 -31.71
CA MET A 144 -3.89 -27.21 -30.62
C MET A 144 -3.73 -28.63 -31.13
N ARG A 145 -4.51 -29.05 -32.14
CA ARG A 145 -4.38 -30.37 -32.78
C ARG A 145 -3.08 -30.53 -33.58
N GLU A 146 -2.62 -29.45 -34.23
CA GLU A 146 -1.33 -29.41 -34.94
C GLU A 146 -0.16 -29.58 -33.95
N LEU A 147 -0.16 -28.83 -32.83
CA LEU A 147 0.85 -28.95 -31.77
C LEU A 147 0.82 -30.32 -31.07
N ASP A 148 -0.35 -30.93 -30.87
CA ASP A 148 -0.50 -32.28 -30.31
C ASP A 148 0.04 -33.38 -31.27
N ALA A 149 -0.02 -33.15 -32.58
CA ALA A 149 0.60 -34.04 -33.57
C ALA A 149 2.13 -33.86 -33.59
N GLU A 150 2.63 -32.62 -33.60
CA GLU A 150 4.06 -32.29 -33.54
C GLU A 150 4.71 -32.83 -32.27
N LEU A 151 4.06 -32.69 -31.10
CA LEU A 151 4.53 -33.25 -29.83
C LEU A 151 4.71 -34.77 -29.89
N ARG A 152 3.77 -35.52 -30.47
CA ARG A 152 3.90 -36.99 -30.61
C ARG A 152 5.05 -37.41 -31.51
N GLU A 153 5.34 -36.63 -32.56
CA GLU A 153 6.48 -36.89 -33.44
C GLU A 153 7.80 -36.66 -32.70
N VAL A 154 7.94 -35.52 -32.01
CA VAL A 154 9.12 -35.19 -31.19
C VAL A 154 9.31 -36.18 -30.04
N GLU A 155 8.22 -36.67 -29.42
CA GLU A 155 8.28 -37.73 -28.39
C GLU A 155 8.78 -39.06 -28.95
N ARG A 156 8.38 -39.44 -30.17
CA ARG A 156 8.90 -40.64 -30.86
C ARG A 156 10.39 -40.50 -31.16
N GLU A 157 10.80 -39.38 -31.75
CA GLU A 157 12.22 -39.11 -32.04
C GLU A 157 13.07 -39.10 -30.75
N ARG A 158 12.54 -38.51 -29.67
CA ARG A 158 13.18 -38.55 -28.34
C ARG A 158 13.34 -39.98 -27.83
N ALA A 159 12.34 -40.85 -28.01
CA ALA A 159 12.41 -42.25 -27.60
C ALA A 159 13.43 -43.06 -28.41
N GLU A 160 13.45 -42.89 -29.75
CA GLU A 160 14.43 -43.54 -30.64
C GLU A 160 15.87 -43.10 -30.27
N ALA A 161 16.10 -41.81 -30.05
CA ALA A 161 17.39 -41.29 -29.60
C ALA A 161 17.78 -41.77 -28.18
N GLU A 162 16.79 -42.01 -27.29
CA GLU A 162 17.03 -42.54 -25.95
C GLU A 162 17.45 -44.03 -26.00
N GLU A 163 16.84 -44.84 -26.88
CA GLU A 163 17.29 -46.21 -27.16
C GLU A 163 18.70 -46.25 -27.76
N GLU A 164 19.00 -45.42 -28.77
CA GLU A 164 20.34 -45.38 -29.36
C GLU A 164 21.41 -44.98 -28.33
N ARG A 165 21.09 -44.01 -27.47
CA ARG A 165 21.96 -43.59 -26.37
C ARG A 165 22.20 -44.73 -25.38
N GLU A 166 21.18 -45.51 -25.03
CA GLU A 166 21.33 -46.66 -24.13
C GLU A 166 22.24 -47.74 -24.73
N ARG A 167 22.02 -48.10 -26.01
CA ARG A 167 22.90 -49.04 -26.74
C ARG A 167 24.37 -48.57 -26.80
N MET A 168 24.61 -47.27 -26.98
CA MET A 168 25.96 -46.70 -26.96
C MET A 168 26.60 -46.73 -25.57
N VAL A 169 25.81 -46.51 -24.50
CA VAL A 169 26.26 -46.60 -23.11
C VAL A 169 26.65 -48.03 -22.74
N ASP A 170 25.85 -49.02 -23.14
CA ASP A 170 26.15 -50.44 -22.91
C ASP A 170 27.45 -50.86 -23.62
N ALA A 171 27.61 -50.50 -24.90
CA ALA A 171 28.83 -50.77 -25.67
C ALA A 171 30.09 -50.12 -25.03
N LEU A 172 29.97 -48.90 -24.51
CA LEU A 172 31.05 -48.24 -23.77
C LEU A 172 31.35 -49.00 -22.45
N GLY A 173 30.32 -49.49 -21.76
CA GLY A 173 30.41 -50.29 -20.55
C GLY A 173 31.19 -51.59 -20.77
N GLU A 174 30.93 -52.30 -21.87
CA GLU A 174 31.68 -53.51 -22.23
C GLU A 174 33.17 -53.23 -22.48
N VAL A 175 33.49 -52.17 -23.23
CA VAL A 175 34.88 -51.76 -23.50
C VAL A 175 35.62 -51.42 -22.21
N LEU A 176 35.00 -50.63 -21.31
CA LEU A 176 35.58 -50.28 -20.01
C LEU A 176 35.78 -51.51 -19.11
N ALA A 177 34.84 -52.44 -19.09
CA ALA A 177 34.95 -53.69 -18.33
C ALA A 177 36.06 -54.60 -18.88
N GLY A 178 36.23 -54.64 -20.22
CA GLY A 178 37.33 -55.32 -20.88
C GLY A 178 38.69 -54.74 -20.50
N THR A 179 38.88 -53.43 -20.61
CA THR A 179 40.13 -52.76 -20.25
C THR A 179 40.49 -52.95 -18.77
N ARG A 180 39.50 -52.90 -17.86
CA ARG A 180 39.71 -53.10 -16.42
C ARG A 180 40.09 -54.54 -16.03
N ARG A 181 39.87 -55.54 -16.89
CA ARG A 181 40.30 -56.93 -16.63
C ARG A 181 41.74 -57.24 -17.06
N VAL A 182 42.36 -56.35 -17.84
CA VAL A 182 43.69 -56.55 -18.44
C VAL A 182 44.79 -55.77 -17.68
N HIS A 183 44.39 -54.86 -16.79
CA HIS A 183 45.25 -54.10 -15.87
C HIS A 183 45.01 -54.49 -14.41
#